data_AF-A0A183T452-F1
#
_entry.id   AF-A0A183T452-F1
#
_cell.length_a   1.000
_cell.length_b   1.000
_cell.length_c   1.000
_cell.angle_alpha   90.00
_cell.angle_beta   90.00
_cell.angle_gamma   90.00
#
_symmetry.space_group_name_H-M   'P 1'
#
loop_
_entity.id
_entity.type
_entity.pdbx_description
1 polymer ?
#
loop_
_entity_poly.entity_id
_entity_poly.type
_entity_poly.pdbx_seq_one_letter_code
_entity_poly.pdbx_strand_id
1 'polypeptide(L)'
;MVSYFLKLVPTLYLDSNKNMVTTHQYSATWQTKLTPLSGAQDGVPGVFFSYEISPLLVKLTEERKSFLHFLTNTCAIIGGVFTVASLLDAFIYRSLCLFEKMN
;
A
#
# COMPACT_ATOMS: atom_id res chain seq x y z
N MET A 1 25.65 -17.85 -26.02
CA MET A 1 25.40 -18.09 -24.57
C MET A 1 24.11 -17.40 -24.15
N VAL A 2 23.36 -17.97 -23.20
CA VAL A 2 22.17 -17.33 -22.62
C VAL A 2 22.40 -17.20 -21.12
N SER A 3 22.30 -15.98 -20.59
CA SER A 3 22.48 -15.72 -19.16
C SER A 3 21.18 -15.17 -18.57
N TYR A 4 20.71 -15.83 -17.51
CA TYR A 4 19.56 -15.45 -16.71
C TYR A 4 20.03 -14.77 -15.42
N PHE A 5 19.52 -13.58 -15.14
CA PHE A 5 19.76 -12.81 -13.93
C PHE A 5 18.48 -12.82 -13.09
N LEU A 6 18.52 -13.56 -11.98
CA LEU A 6 17.43 -13.71 -11.03
C LEU A 6 17.71 -12.81 -9.83
N LYS A 7 16.80 -11.85 -9.59
CA LYS A 7 16.80 -11.03 -8.38
C LYS A 7 15.73 -11.56 -7.44
N LEU A 8 16.14 -12.03 -6.26
CA LEU A 8 15.23 -12.51 -5.23
C LEU A 8 15.04 -11.44 -4.15
N VAL A 9 13.80 -11.19 -3.75
CA VAL A 9 13.45 -10.23 -2.69
C VAL A 9 12.71 -10.99 -1.58
N PRO A 10 13.26 -11.05 -0.36
CA PRO A 10 12.57 -11.67 0.77
C PRO A 10 11.35 -10.85 1.17
N THR A 11 10.23 -11.53 1.40
CA THR A 11 8.94 -10.93 1.77
C THR A 11 8.37 -11.61 3.01
N LEU A 12 7.95 -10.82 3.99
CA LEU A 12 7.28 -11.30 5.20
C LEU A 12 5.80 -10.94 5.12
N TYR A 13 4.93 -11.95 5.17
CA TYR A 13 3.49 -11.76 5.32
C TYR A 13 3.10 -11.94 6.78
N LEU A 14 2.41 -10.94 7.34
CA LEU A 14 1.87 -10.96 8.69
C LEU A 14 0.35 -10.88 8.60
N ASP A 15 -0.27 -12.01 8.94
CA ASP A 15 -1.71 -12.15 9.04
C ASP A 15 -2.25 -11.46 10.31
N SER A 16 -3.54 -11.15 10.33
CA SER A 16 -4.25 -10.58 11.49
C SER A 16 -4.17 -11.47 12.74
N ASN A 17 -3.94 -12.78 12.55
CA ASN A 17 -3.70 -13.75 13.63
C ASN A 17 -2.22 -13.81 14.09
N LYS A 18 -1.38 -12.87 13.64
CA LYS A 18 0.07 -12.82 13.91
C LYS A 18 0.86 -14.03 13.38
N ASN A 19 0.28 -14.77 12.44
CA ASN A 19 1.00 -15.81 11.73
C ASN A 19 1.99 -15.15 10.76
N MET A 20 3.25 -15.52 10.87
CA MET A 20 4.31 -15.01 10.02
C MET A 20 4.65 -16.04 8.94
N VAL A 21 4.44 -15.66 7.68
CA VAL A 21 4.82 -16.49 6.53
C VAL A 21 5.93 -15.79 5.76
N THR A 22 7.11 -16.42 5.76
CA THR A 22 8.26 -16.00 4.95
C THR A 22 8.09 -16.49 3.53
N THR A 23 7.98 -15.56 2.59
CA THR A 23 7.90 -15.82 1.15
C THR A 23 9.04 -15.11 0.42
N HIS A 24 9.27 -15.48 -0.84
CA HIS A 24 10.31 -14.88 -1.66
C HIS A 24 9.70 -14.47 -2.99
N GLN A 25 9.80 -13.19 -3.34
CA GLN A 25 9.44 -12.69 -4.66
C GLN A 25 10.68 -12.74 -5.57
N TYR A 26 10.48 -12.90 -6.86
CA TYR A 26 11.60 -12.92 -7.82
C TYR A 26 11.29 -12.07 -9.05
N SER A 27 12.34 -11.50 -9.62
CA SER A 27 12.33 -10.87 -10.95
C SER A 27 13.45 -11.51 -11.77
N ALA A 28 13.18 -11.79 -13.04
CA ALA A 28 14.14 -12.43 -13.94
C ALA A 28 14.34 -11.60 -15.20
N THR A 29 15.60 -11.33 -15.54
CA THR A 29 16.00 -10.77 -16.83
C THR A 29 16.94 -11.74 -17.53
N TRP A 30 16.94 -11.73 -18.86
CA TRP A 30 17.80 -12.60 -19.65
C TRP A 30 18.54 -11.80 -20.70
N GLN A 31 19.74 -12.24 -21.03
CA GLN A 31 20.57 -11.67 -22.07
C GLN A 31 21.18 -12.79 -22.90
N THR A 32 21.11 -12.64 -24.22
CA THR A 32 21.70 -13.57 -25.18
C THR A 32 22.88 -12.88 -25.84
N LYS A 33 24.05 -13.52 -25.76
CA LYS A 33 25.21 -13.12 -26.58
C LYS A 33 25.35 -14.11 -27.72
N LEU A 34 25.35 -13.58 -28.94
CA LEU A 34 25.66 -14.30 -30.17
C LEU A 34 27.18 -14.36 -30.28
N THR A 35 27.75 -15.55 -30.08
CA THR A 35 29.18 -15.75 -30.25
C THR A 35 29.45 -16.01 -31.75
N PRO A 36 30.24 -15.19 -32.45
CA PRO A 36 30.63 -15.48 -33.82
C PRO A 36 31.56 -16.72 -33.85
N LEU A 37 31.30 -17.63 -34.79
CA LEU A 37 32.02 -18.90 -34.98
C LEU A 37 33.48 -18.74 -35.47
N SER A 38 33.97 -17.51 -35.64
CA SER A 38 35.27 -17.22 -36.25
C SER A 38 36.04 -16.22 -35.40
N GLY A 39 37.01 -16.71 -34.64
CA GLY A 39 37.93 -15.86 -33.88
C GLY A 39 38.18 -16.43 -32.50
N ALA A 40 39.42 -16.83 -32.26
CA ALA A 40 39.89 -17.34 -30.99
C ALA A 40 39.53 -16.39 -29.83
N GLN A 41 39.01 -16.97 -28.74
CA GLN A 41 38.60 -16.33 -27.48
C GLN A 41 37.19 -15.71 -27.48
N ASP A 42 36.13 -16.52 -27.45
CA ASP A 42 34.93 -16.08 -26.73
C ASP A 42 34.03 -17.26 -26.34
N GLY A 43 34.06 -17.60 -25.05
CA GLY A 43 33.00 -18.28 -24.31
C GLY A 43 32.53 -19.67 -24.73
N VAL A 44 32.61 -20.64 -23.81
CA VAL A 44 31.90 -21.92 -23.93
C VAL A 44 30.40 -21.67 -24.05
N PRO A 45 29.70 -22.26 -25.05
CA PRO A 45 28.25 -22.15 -25.15
C PRO A 45 27.60 -22.80 -23.93
N GLY A 46 26.74 -22.06 -23.25
CA GLY A 46 26.05 -22.54 -22.06
C GLY A 46 24.88 -21.65 -21.67
N VAL A 47 24.06 -22.20 -20.75
CA VAL A 47 23.01 -21.48 -20.04
C VAL A 47 23.54 -21.18 -18.64
N PHE A 48 23.57 -19.91 -18.27
CA PHE A 48 24.06 -19.46 -16.97
C PHE A 48 22.91 -18.88 -16.15
N PHE A 49 22.78 -19.28 -14.90
CA PHE A 49 21.81 -18.73 -13.95
C PHE A 49 22.55 -17.99 -12.84
N SER A 50 22.43 -16.68 -12.80
CA SER A 50 22.98 -15.82 -11.74
C SER A 50 21.86 -15.43 -10.79
N TYR A 51 21.98 -15.80 -9.52
CA TYR A 51 21.02 -15.45 -8.46
C TYR A 51 21.63 -14.38 -7.55
N GLU A 52 20.90 -13.30 -7.33
CA GLU A 52 21.26 -12.22 -6.41
C GLU A 52 20.12 -11.98 -5.42
N ILE A 53 20.42 -12.09 -4.13
CA ILE A 53 19.45 -11.83 -3.07
C ILE A 53 19.52 -10.35 -2.71
N SER A 54 18.39 -9.64 -2.85
CA SER A 54 18.28 -8.25 -2.47
C SER A 54 18.37 -8.07 -0.95
N PRO A 55 19.13 -7.09 -0.44
CA PRO A 55 19.18 -6.78 0.99
C PRO A 55 17.90 -6.10 1.51
N LEU A 56 16.95 -5.79 0.63
CA LEU A 56 15.66 -5.21 1.00
C LEU A 56 14.66 -6.31 1.41
N LEU A 57 14.11 -6.18 2.61
CA LEU A 57 13.00 -7.01 3.08
C LEU A 57 11.68 -6.25 2.98
N VAL A 58 10.69 -6.86 2.33
CA VAL A 58 9.34 -6.29 2.22
C VAL A 58 8.44 -6.92 3.28
N LYS A 59 7.84 -6.10 4.15
CA LYS A 59 6.92 -6.56 5.21
C LYS A 59 5.48 -6.12 4.88
N LEU A 60 4.59 -7.08 4.66
CA LEU A 60 3.16 -6.86 4.49
C LEU A 60 2.44 -7.20 5.79
N THR A 61 1.74 -6.22 6.35
CA THR A 61 0.90 -6.36 7.56
C THR A 61 -0.56 -6.18 7.20
N GLU A 62 -1.38 -7.19 7.47
CA GLU A 62 -2.83 -7.09 7.34
C GLU A 62 -3.42 -6.42 8.59
N GLU A 63 -3.66 -5.11 8.51
CA GLU A 63 -4.30 -4.33 9.57
C GLU A 63 -5.81 -4.25 9.33
N ARG A 64 -6.61 -4.90 10.19
CA ARG A 64 -8.06 -4.73 10.17
C ARG A 64 -8.44 -3.44 10.89
N LYS A 65 -9.04 -2.49 10.16
CA LYS A 65 -9.62 -1.30 10.80
C LYS A 65 -10.71 -1.73 11.79
N SER A 66 -10.59 -1.30 13.03
CA SER A 66 -11.53 -1.67 14.10
C SER A 66 -12.93 -1.11 13.85
N PHE A 67 -13.96 -1.90 14.14
CA PHE A 67 -15.36 -1.46 14.12
C PHE A 67 -15.62 -0.23 15.02
N LEU A 68 -14.79 -0.03 16.05
CA LEU A 68 -14.85 1.17 16.89
C LEU A 68 -14.54 2.44 16.12
N HIS A 69 -13.59 2.39 15.17
CA HIS A 69 -13.27 3.55 14.32
C HIS A 69 -14.48 3.96 13.47
N PHE A 70 -15.28 2.99 13.01
CA PHE A 70 -16.53 3.28 12.32
C PHE A 70 -17.54 3.94 13.26
N LEU A 71 -17.77 3.36 14.43
CA LEU A 71 -18.73 3.89 15.41
C LEU A 71 -18.37 5.31 15.87
N THR A 72 -17.10 5.57 16.17
CA THR A 72 -16.60 6.90 16.53
C THR A 72 -16.84 7.90 15.40
N ASN A 73 -16.56 7.52 14.15
CA ASN A 73 -16.80 8.40 13.00
C ASN A 73 -18.29 8.70 12.81
N THR A 74 -19.16 7.69 12.93
CA THR A 74 -20.61 7.89 12.84
C THR A 74 -21.15 8.78 13.96
N CYS A 75 -20.71 8.56 15.21
CA CYS A 75 -21.10 9.39 16.33
C CYS A 75 -20.67 10.85 16.14
N ALA A 76 -19.44 11.07 15.67
CA ALA A 76 -18.92 12.41 15.38
C ALA A 76 -19.77 13.14 14.32
N ILE A 77 -20.19 12.45 13.27
CA ILE A 77 -21.05 13.03 12.22
C ILE A 77 -22.43 13.37 12.78
N ILE A 78 -23.07 12.45 13.52
CA ILE A 78 -24.41 12.68 14.08
C ILE A 78 -24.39 13.85 15.08
N GLY A 79 -23.42 13.86 16.00
CA GLY A 79 -23.27 14.94 16.97
C GLY A 79 -22.96 16.29 16.33
N GLY A 80 -22.13 16.29 15.28
CA GLY A 80 -21.83 17.49 14.49
C GLY A 80 -23.07 18.07 13.80
N VAL A 81 -23.84 17.24 13.10
CA VAL A 81 -25.07 17.67 12.40
C VAL A 81 -26.11 18.19 13.40
N PHE A 82 -26.31 17.50 14.53
CA PHE A 82 -27.24 17.96 15.56
C PHE A 82 -26.85 19.33 16.13
N THR A 83 -25.56 19.52 16.45
CA THR A 83 -25.05 20.80 16.97
C THR A 83 -25.24 21.94 15.97
N VAL A 84 -24.93 21.70 14.69
CA VAL A 84 -25.08 22.71 13.63
C VAL A 84 -26.56 23.05 13.41
N ALA A 85 -27.45 22.06 13.40
CA ALA A 85 -28.89 22.28 13.25
C ALA A 85 -29.46 23.11 14.41
N SER A 86 -29.14 22.77 15.66
CA SER A 86 -29.59 23.53 16.84
C SER A 86 -29.05 24.96 16.86
N LEU A 87 -27.81 25.16 16.44
CA LEU A 87 -27.21 26.50 16.36
C LEU A 87 -27.92 27.37 15.31
N LEU A 88 -28.19 26.81 14.13
CA LEU A 88 -28.90 27.50 13.05
C LEU A 88 -30.32 27.88 13.46
N ASP A 89 -31.06 26.97 14.08
CA ASP A 89 -32.42 27.22 14.56
C ASP A 89 -32.43 28.36 15.60
N ALA A 90 -31.56 28.28 16.60
CA ALA A 90 -31.41 29.33 17.60
C ALA A 90 -31.03 30.69 17.00
N PHE A 91 -30.20 30.70 15.95
CA PHE A 91 -29.79 31.92 15.26
C PHE A 91 -30.95 32.54 14.47
N ILE A 92 -31.72 31.73 13.75
CA ILE A 92 -32.88 32.17 12.97
C ILE A 92 -33.96 32.72 13.91
N TYR A 93 -34.30 31.99 14.98
CA TYR A 93 -35.31 32.45 15.94
C TYR A 93 -34.93 33.78 16.59
N ARG A 94 -33.66 33.94 17.01
CA ARG A 94 -33.16 35.18 17.62
C ARG A 94 -33.14 36.34 16.63
N SER A 95 -32.73 36.11 15.38
CA SER A 95 -32.70 37.16 14.37
C SER A 95 -34.10 37.64 13.99
N LEU A 96 -35.06 36.73 13.81
CA LEU A 96 -36.47 37.09 13.56
C LEU A 96 -37.08 37.86 14.73
N CYS A 97 -36.87 37.40 15.97
CA CYS A 97 -37.39 38.07 17.16
C CYS A 97 -36.78 39.47 17.38
N LEU A 98 -35.50 39.67 17.02
CA LEU A 98 -34.87 40.99 17.06
C LEU A 98 -35.42 41.94 16.00
N PHE A 99 -35.69 41.43 14.79
CA PHE A 99 -36.32 42.22 13.73
C PHE A 99 -37.73 42.66 14.10
N GLU A 100 -38.53 41.78 14.69
CA GLU A 100 -39.89 42.11 15.13
C GLU A 100 -39.89 43.14 16.26
N LYS A 101 -38.85 43.18 17.10
CA LYS A 101 -38.73 44.15 18.20
C LYS A 101 -38.20 45.53 17.76
N MET A 102 -37.69 45.64 16.53
CA MET A 102 -37.16 46.88 15.96
C MET A 102 -38.15 47.62 15.05
N ASN A 103 -39.29 47.01 14.72
CA ASN A 103 -40.39 47.62 13.95
C ASN A 103 -41.60 47.88 14.84
#